data_AF-A0A2V5P5M8-F1
#
_entry.id   AF-A0A2V5P5M8-F1
#
_cell.length_a   1.000
_cell.length_b   1.000
_cell.length_c   1.000
_cell.angle_alpha   90.00
_cell.angle_beta   90.00
_cell.angle_gamma   90.00
#
_symmetry.space_group_name_H-M   'P 1'
#
loop_
_entity.id
_entity.type
_entity.pdbx_description
1 polymer ?
#
loop_
_entity_poly.entity_id
_entity_poly.type
_entity_poly.pdbx_seq_one_letter_code
_entity_poly.pdbx_strand_id
1 'polypeptide(L)'
;MKLNLLPFPRSLEREPGFYALPKRAVLHLDACLPRDAVFLPVAQRLGAAAEGIGVTLEVVTGAPEHPRLAIRAFQSTAAPAHAEGYT
;
A
#
# COMPACT_ATOMS: atom_id res chain seq x y z
N MET A 1 -16.92 -9.88 -10.03
CA MET A 1 -15.55 -10.39 -9.84
C MET A 1 -15.43 -10.94 -8.42
N LYS A 2 -14.96 -12.17 -8.22
CA LYS A 2 -14.82 -12.78 -6.87
C LYS A 2 -13.38 -12.57 -6.40
N LEU A 3 -13.19 -11.80 -5.33
CA LEU A 3 -11.87 -11.58 -4.72
C LEU A 3 -11.55 -12.78 -3.81
N ASN A 4 -10.42 -13.46 -4.05
CA ASN A 4 -9.98 -14.60 -3.24
C ASN A 4 -8.93 -14.15 -2.22
N LEU A 5 -9.38 -13.67 -1.07
CA LEU A 5 -8.51 -13.22 0.02
C LEU A 5 -8.33 -14.33 1.06
N LEU A 6 -7.07 -14.70 1.31
CA LEU A 6 -6.70 -15.72 2.28
C LEU A 6 -5.48 -15.23 3.09
N PRO A 7 -5.52 -15.31 4.44
CA PRO A 7 -6.70 -15.59 5.26
C PRO A 7 -7.80 -14.54 5.02
N PHE A 8 -9.06 -14.94 5.20
CA PHE A 8 -10.17 -14.01 4.97
C PHE A 8 -10.13 -12.88 6.02
N PRO A 9 -10.26 -11.60 5.62
CA PRO A 9 -10.18 -10.49 6.55
C PRO A 9 -11.36 -10.49 7.52
N ARG A 10 -11.17 -9.87 8.70
CA ARG A 10 -12.21 -9.80 9.75
C ARG A 10 -13.45 -9.02 9.34
N SER A 11 -13.24 -7.99 8.50
CA SER A 11 -14.31 -7.22 7.87
C SER A 11 -13.91 -6.95 6.42
N LEU A 12 -14.90 -6.95 5.53
CA LEU A 12 -14.74 -6.55 4.13
C LEU A 12 -16.02 -5.85 3.68
N GLU A 13 -15.96 -4.54 3.61
CA GLU A 13 -17.02 -3.72 3.03
C GLU A 13 -16.70 -3.47 1.55
N ARG A 14 -17.71 -3.57 0.70
CA ARG A 14 -17.56 -3.35 -0.74
C ARG A 14 -18.37 -2.13 -1.14
N GLU A 15 -17.69 -1.19 -1.75
CA GLU A 15 -18.32 -0.01 -2.34
C GLU A 15 -18.45 -0.16 -3.86
N PRO A 16 -19.44 0.49 -4.48
CA PRO A 16 -19.57 0.50 -5.93
C PRO A 16 -18.39 1.26 -6.57
N GLY A 17 -17.87 0.71 -7.67
CA GLY A 17 -16.78 1.30 -8.44
C GLY A 17 -15.56 0.40 -8.53
N PHE A 18 -14.56 0.88 -9.26
CA PHE A 18 -13.28 0.22 -9.40
C PHE A 18 -12.16 1.24 -9.30
N TYR A 19 -11.10 0.88 -8.58
CA TYR A 19 -9.85 1.62 -8.62
C TYR A 19 -8.91 0.95 -9.63
N ALA A 20 -8.61 1.65 -10.72
CA ALA A 20 -7.61 1.21 -11.69
C ALA A 20 -6.26 1.80 -11.32
N LEU A 21 -5.29 0.93 -11.02
CA LEU A 21 -3.94 1.39 -10.68
C LEU A 21 -3.32 2.07 -11.91
N PRO A 22 -2.91 3.35 -11.81
CA PRO A 22 -2.34 4.06 -12.95
C PRO A 22 -0.99 3.44 -13.33
N LYS A 23 -0.61 3.51 -14.62
CA LYS A 23 0.70 3.02 -15.12
C LYS A 23 1.89 3.55 -14.33
N ARG A 24 1.76 4.74 -13.75
CA ARG A 24 2.73 5.34 -12.82
C ARG A 24 2.00 5.68 -11.54
N ALA A 25 2.28 4.93 -10.49
CA ALA A 25 1.69 5.06 -9.18
C ALA A 25 2.75 5.44 -8.15
N VAL A 26 2.33 6.04 -7.04
CA VAL A 26 3.23 6.42 -5.96
C VAL A 26 2.92 5.63 -4.69
N LEU A 27 3.98 5.07 -4.10
CA LEU A 27 4.04 4.54 -2.75
C LEU A 27 4.70 5.58 -1.85
N HIS A 28 3.92 6.19 -0.96
CA HIS A 28 4.43 7.11 0.05
C HIS A 28 4.82 6.34 1.31
N LEU A 29 6.04 6.57 1.80
CA LEU A 29 6.53 6.08 3.07
C LEU A 29 6.70 7.27 4.02
N ASP A 30 5.95 7.29 5.11
CA ASP A 30 6.03 8.38 6.08
C ASP A 30 7.41 8.46 6.75
N ALA A 31 7.84 9.67 7.12
CA ALA A 31 9.20 9.94 7.59
C ALA A 31 9.53 9.27 8.93
N CYS A 32 8.51 8.95 9.74
CA CYS A 32 8.66 8.29 11.03
C CYS A 32 8.91 6.77 10.92
N LEU A 33 8.83 6.19 9.72
CA LEU A 33 8.95 4.75 9.54
C LEU A 33 10.43 4.29 9.50
N PRO A 34 10.75 3.09 10.01
CA PRO A 34 12.08 2.48 9.89
C PRO A 34 12.37 2.08 8.43
N ARG A 35 12.75 3.08 7.63
CA ARG A 35 12.87 3.02 6.17
C ARG A 35 13.84 1.92 5.71
N ASP A 36 15.08 1.99 6.17
CA ASP A 36 16.16 1.21 5.57
C ASP A 36 16.12 -0.26 5.99
N ALA A 37 15.67 -0.54 7.21
CA ALA A 37 15.61 -1.90 7.74
C ALA A 37 14.36 -2.68 7.28
N VAL A 38 13.22 -2.01 7.12
CA VAL A 38 11.93 -2.69 6.94
C VAL A 38 11.22 -2.26 5.66
N PHE A 39 11.01 -0.95 5.48
CA PHE A 39 10.08 -0.47 4.45
C PHE A 39 10.67 -0.40 3.04
N LEU A 40 11.98 -0.19 2.88
CA LEU A 40 12.63 -0.23 1.56
C LEU A 40 12.58 -1.64 0.92
N PRO A 41 12.95 -2.73 1.64
CA PRO A 41 12.79 -4.08 1.09
C PRO A 41 11.34 -4.45 0.77
N VAL A 42 10.37 -3.92 1.54
CA VAL A 42 8.93 -4.12 1.24
C VAL A 42 8.52 -3.34 0.00
N ALA A 43 8.94 -2.08 -0.12
CA ALA A 43 8.67 -1.25 -1.29
C ALA A 43 9.26 -1.83 -2.58
N GLN A 44 10.46 -2.41 -2.53
CA GLN A 44 11.06 -3.13 -3.66
C GLN A 44 10.23 -4.32 -4.10
N ARG A 45 9.75 -5.14 -3.15
CA ARG A 45 8.87 -6.29 -3.43
C ARG A 45 7.54 -5.85 -4.04
N LEU A 46 6.95 -4.77 -3.52
CA LEU A 46 5.74 -4.18 -4.10
C LEU A 46 5.98 -3.63 -5.51
N GLY A 47 7.14 -3.00 -5.74
CA GLY A 47 7.55 -2.52 -7.07
C GLY A 47 7.65 -3.66 -8.09
N ALA A 48 8.34 -4.75 -7.75
CA ALA A 48 8.45 -5.92 -8.63
C ALA A 48 7.08 -6.56 -8.93
N ALA A 49 6.19 -6.63 -7.95
CA ALA A 49 4.83 -7.12 -8.16
C ALA A 49 4.00 -6.19 -9.07
N ALA A 50 4.14 -4.87 -8.91
CA ALA A 50 3.49 -3.87 -9.76
C ALA A 50 4.00 -3.92 -11.20
N GLU A 51 5.30 -4.13 -11.40
CA GLU A 51 5.89 -4.31 -12.73
C GLU A 51 5.31 -5.52 -13.44
N GLY A 52 5.04 -6.61 -12.71
CA GLY A 52 4.39 -7.82 -13.22
C GLY A 52 2.98 -7.57 -13.80
N ILE A 53 2.33 -6.45 -13.44
CA ILE A 53 1.05 -6.02 -14.00
C ILE A 53 1.16 -4.76 -14.88
N GLY A 54 2.38 -4.37 -15.27
CA GLY A 54 2.63 -3.22 -16.15
C GLY A 54 2.54 -1.86 -15.49
N VAL A 55 2.71 -1.80 -14.16
CA VAL A 55 2.68 -0.56 -13.37
C VAL A 55 4.06 -0.26 -12.79
N THR A 56 4.52 0.98 -12.93
CA THR A 56 5.69 1.48 -12.23
C THR A 56 5.28 2.12 -10.91
N LEU A 57 5.83 1.62 -9.80
CA LEU A 57 5.60 2.16 -8.46
C LEU A 57 6.81 2.99 -8.00
N GLU A 58 6.61 4.29 -7.85
CA GLU A 58 7.62 5.24 -7.40
C GLU A 58 7.53 5.43 -5.88
N VAL A 59 8.67 5.28 -5.19
CA VAL A 59 8.74 5.43 -3.74
C VAL A 59 9.08 6.87 -3.38
N VAL A 60 8.20 7.53 -2.64
CA VAL A 60 8.40 8.91 -2.15
C VAL A 60 8.41 8.96 -0.63
N THR A 61 9.17 9.90 -0.08
CA THR A 61 9.32 10.11 1.38
C THR A 61 9.02 11.56 1.81
N GLY A 62 8.61 12.40 0.85
CA GLY A 62 8.26 13.81 1.09
C GLY A 62 6.83 13.98 1.61
N ALA A 63 6.20 15.10 1.26
CA ALA A 63 4.81 15.36 1.63
C ALA A 63 3.86 14.25 1.10
N PRO A 64 2.82 13.86 1.87
CA PRO A 64 1.88 12.82 1.46
C PRO A 64 0.95 13.29 0.33
N GLU A 65 0.80 14.60 0.11
CA GLU A 65 0.05 15.13 -1.02
C GLU A 65 0.79 14.86 -2.33
N HIS A 66 0.47 13.74 -2.98
CA HIS A 66 1.00 13.40 -4.29
C HIS A 66 -0.16 13.10 -5.26
N PRO A 67 -0.23 13.73 -6.46
CA PRO A 67 -1.36 13.58 -7.39
C PRO A 67 -1.55 12.15 -7.93
N ARG A 68 -0.52 11.32 -7.79
CA ARG A 68 -0.50 9.90 -8.17
C ARG A 68 -0.41 8.95 -6.98
N LEU A 69 -0.70 9.42 -5.76
CA LEU A 69 -0.66 8.58 -4.56
C LEU A 69 -1.61 7.39 -4.75
N ALA A 70 -1.07 6.18 -4.59
CA ALA A 70 -1.84 4.94 -4.70
C ALA A 70 -1.78 4.13 -3.40
N ILE A 71 -0.62 4.12 -2.74
CA ILE A 71 -0.41 3.41 -1.47
C ILE A 71 0.31 4.36 -0.51
N ARG A 72 -0.13 4.38 0.75
CA ARG A 72 0.53 5.14 1.82
C ARG A 72 0.84 4.20 2.98
N ALA A 73 2.10 4.14 3.38
CA ALA A 73 2.50 3.54 4.65
C ALA A 73 2.67 4.66 5.67
N PHE A 74 2.00 4.55 6.81
CA PHE A 74 2.10 5.49 7.92
C PHE A 74 1.91 4.75 9.24
N GLN A 75 2.48 5.29 10.32
CA GLN A 75 2.29 4.71 11.64
C GLN A 75 0.92 5.14 12.19
N SER A 76 0.13 4.18 12.65
CA SER A 76 -1.16 4.46 13.30
C SER A 76 -1.47 3.43 14.38
N THR A 77 -2.41 3.79 15.25
CA THR A 77 -3.05 2.87 16.20
C THR A 77 -4.42 2.41 15.68
N ALA A 78 -4.69 2.56 14.38
CA ALA A 78 -5.99 2.27 13.78
C ALA A 78 -6.26 0.76 13.66
N ALA A 79 -5.21 -0.06 13.64
CA ALA A 79 -5.32 -1.51 13.64
C ALA A 79 -6.05 -2.00 14.91
N PRO A 80 -7.28 -2.54 14.80
CA PRO A 80 -8.20 -2.62 15.93
C PRO A 80 -7.94 -3.78 16.90
N ALA A 81 -6.85 -4.56 16.75
CA ALA A 81 -6.72 -5.80 17.54
C ALA A 81 -5.30 -6.33 17.82
N HIS A 82 -4.29 -6.05 16.99
CA HIS A 82 -2.95 -6.62 17.16
C HIS A 82 -1.91 -5.88 16.31
N ALA A 83 -0.64 -5.99 16.70
CA ALA A 83 0.49 -5.29 16.09
C ALA A 83 0.74 -5.66 14.61
N GLU A 84 0.20 -6.79 14.15
CA GLU A 84 0.29 -7.27 12.77
C GLU A 84 -0.95 -6.92 11.93
N GLY A 85 -1.96 -6.28 12.53
CA GLY A 85 -3.20 -5.89 11.87
C GLY A 85 -3.02 -4.72 10.89
N TYR A 86 -3.84 -4.70 9.85
CA TYR A 86 -3.92 -3.61 8.86
C TYR A 86 -5.38 -3.15 8.70
N THR A 87 -5.57 -1.95 8.14
CA THR A 87 -6.87 -1.36 7.82
C THR A 87 -6.85 -0.85 6.40
#